data_AF-A0A3N5GBY6-F1
#
_entry.id   AF-A0A3N5GBY6-F1
#
_cell.length_a   1.000
_cell.length_b   1.000
_cell.length_c   1.000
_cell.angle_alpha   90.00
_cell.angle_beta   90.00
_cell.angle_gamma   90.00
#
_symmetry.space_group_name_H-M   'P 1'
#
loop_
_entity.id
_entity.type
_entity.pdbx_description
1 polymer ?
#
loop_
_entity_poly.entity_id
_entity_poly.type
_entity_poly.pdbx_seq_one_letter_code
_entity_poly.pdbx_strand_id
1 'polypeptide(L)'
;MKSSPFNAIIAAVAVSCSSPGWAASSAPAAAEHGMVVTAQHHATKVGVDVLKRGGNAIDAGVAVGYALAVVYPAAGNLGGGGFMTIQLADGRKTFLDFREKAPLAAAADMYLDRNGEVIPHLSTRGHLAVAVPGTVSGLEYAREKYGSMKRAELVAPAIRLAQRGFVLEQGDVDMLREATEDFRKDAASAAIFLRDDAPLDVGAKLIQRDLARTLRDISRRGVAGFYQGAVGAALAAASKAGGGL
;
A
#
# COMPACT_ATOMS: atom_id res chain seq x y z
N MET A 1 -30.42 65.74 -60.26
CA MET A 1 -29.56 65.62 -59.07
C MET A 1 -30.34 64.94 -57.95
N LYS A 2 -30.07 63.67 -57.67
CA LYS A 2 -30.39 62.99 -56.40
C LYS A 2 -29.51 61.74 -56.35
N SER A 3 -28.58 61.76 -55.42
CA SER A 3 -27.43 60.88 -55.26
C SER A 3 -27.80 59.54 -54.61
N SER A 4 -27.10 58.48 -55.05
CA SER A 4 -27.14 57.12 -54.51
C SER A 4 -26.36 57.05 -53.18
N PRO A 5 -26.82 56.30 -52.15
CA PRO A 5 -26.01 56.06 -50.97
C PRO A 5 -25.12 54.82 -51.16
N PHE A 6 -23.82 55.02 -50.98
CA PHE A 6 -22.82 53.95 -50.82
C PHE A 6 -23.00 53.30 -49.43
N ASN A 7 -23.27 52.00 -49.39
CA ASN A 7 -23.19 51.21 -48.15
C ASN A 7 -21.73 50.78 -47.92
N ALA A 8 -21.06 51.37 -46.93
CA ALA A 8 -19.77 50.91 -46.44
C ALA A 8 -19.98 49.90 -45.29
N ILE A 9 -19.60 48.65 -45.52
CA ILE A 9 -19.56 47.61 -44.50
C ILE A 9 -18.26 47.76 -43.71
N ILE A 10 -18.34 48.19 -42.45
CA ILE A 10 -17.22 48.20 -41.52
C ILE A 10 -17.16 46.82 -40.85
N ALA A 11 -16.15 46.03 -41.20
CA ALA A 11 -15.85 44.77 -40.51
C ALA A 11 -15.13 45.06 -39.19
N ALA A 12 -15.80 44.81 -38.06
CA ALA A 12 -15.18 44.87 -36.75
C ALA A 12 -14.34 43.60 -36.53
N VAL A 13 -13.01 43.73 -36.55
CA VAL A 13 -12.09 42.65 -36.16
C VAL A 13 -12.05 42.60 -34.63
N ALA A 14 -12.72 41.62 -34.04
CA ALA A 14 -12.57 41.30 -32.63
C ALA A 14 -11.19 40.66 -32.41
N VAL A 15 -10.26 41.43 -31.83
CA VAL A 15 -8.99 40.88 -31.34
C VAL A 15 -9.30 40.11 -30.06
N SER A 16 -9.50 38.81 -30.19
CA SER A 16 -9.54 37.90 -29.05
C SER A 16 -8.16 37.91 -28.39
N CYS A 17 -8.05 38.60 -27.26
CA CYS A 17 -6.90 38.52 -26.38
C CYS A 17 -6.88 37.12 -25.76
N SER A 18 -6.18 36.19 -26.41
CA SER A 18 -5.89 34.88 -25.85
C SER A 18 -5.04 35.08 -24.60
N SER A 19 -5.66 35.05 -23.43
CA SER A 19 -4.93 34.97 -22.17
C SER A 19 -4.11 33.67 -22.25
N PRO A 20 -2.77 33.71 -22.14
CA PRO A 20 -2.00 32.49 -22.07
C PRO A 20 -2.43 31.78 -20.78
N GLY A 21 -3.27 30.75 -20.94
CA GLY A 21 -3.62 29.85 -19.86
C GLY A 21 -2.34 29.22 -19.36
N TRP A 22 -1.84 29.71 -18.23
CA TRP A 22 -0.83 29.01 -17.47
C TRP A 22 -1.48 27.75 -16.92
N ALA A 23 -1.47 26.69 -17.72
CA ALA A 23 -1.51 25.32 -17.23
C ALA A 23 -0.18 25.07 -16.48
N ALA A 24 0.07 25.82 -15.41
CA ALA A 24 1.23 25.63 -14.57
C ALA A 24 0.97 24.38 -13.74
N SER A 25 1.53 23.25 -14.16
CA SER A 25 1.75 22.13 -13.27
C SER A 25 2.36 22.66 -11.97
N SER A 26 1.84 22.24 -10.82
CA SER A 26 2.49 22.55 -9.55
C SER A 26 3.97 22.15 -9.63
N ALA A 27 4.85 23.00 -9.10
CA ALA A 27 6.27 22.72 -9.10
C ALA A 27 6.53 21.37 -8.40
N PRO A 28 7.37 20.49 -8.97
CA PRO A 28 7.67 19.21 -8.33
C PRO A 28 8.42 19.45 -7.02
N ALA A 29 8.23 18.55 -6.05
CA ALA A 29 9.11 18.51 -4.89
C ALA A 29 10.57 18.28 -5.36
N ALA A 30 11.52 18.98 -4.75
CA ALA A 30 12.94 18.88 -5.08
C ALA A 30 13.74 18.46 -3.84
N ALA A 31 14.81 17.69 -4.06
CA ALA A 31 15.76 17.27 -3.04
C ALA A 31 17.14 17.07 -3.65
N GLU A 32 18.21 17.44 -2.93
CA GLU A 32 19.59 17.36 -3.45
C GLU A 32 20.22 15.96 -3.31
N HIS A 33 19.83 15.19 -2.30
CA HIS A 33 20.54 13.94 -1.93
C HIS A 33 19.70 12.67 -2.09
N GLY A 34 18.40 12.72 -1.81
CA GLY A 34 17.56 11.54 -1.83
C GLY A 34 16.10 11.90 -1.66
N MET A 35 15.23 11.09 -2.24
CA MET A 35 13.79 11.29 -2.23
C MET A 35 13.08 9.96 -2.01
N VAL A 36 11.99 10.01 -1.24
CA VAL A 36 11.06 8.90 -1.06
C VAL A 36 9.67 9.44 -1.35
N VAL A 37 8.93 8.71 -2.19
CA VAL A 37 7.55 9.07 -2.55
C VAL A 37 6.69 7.85 -2.29
N THR A 38 5.63 8.03 -1.51
CA THR A 38 4.67 6.98 -1.17
C THR A 38 3.27 7.58 -1.04
N ALA A 39 2.24 6.73 -1.02
CA ALA A 39 0.86 7.14 -0.81
C ALA A 39 0.58 7.68 0.61
N GLN A 40 1.50 7.51 1.58
CA GLN A 40 1.25 7.82 2.99
C GLN A 40 2.43 8.55 3.63
N HIS A 41 2.17 9.70 4.26
CA HIS A 41 3.22 10.63 4.69
C HIS A 41 4.13 10.08 5.81
N HIS A 42 3.64 9.25 6.73
CA HIS A 42 4.46 8.54 7.71
C HIS A 42 5.41 7.54 7.04
N ALA A 43 4.95 6.79 6.04
CA ALA A 43 5.81 5.87 5.30
C ALA A 43 6.91 6.62 4.53
N THR A 44 6.54 7.72 3.85
CA THR A 44 7.51 8.63 3.22
C THR A 44 8.55 9.11 4.23
N LYS A 45 8.11 9.57 5.41
CA LYS A 45 9.01 10.00 6.48
C LYS A 45 9.94 8.87 6.96
N VAL A 46 9.43 7.64 7.12
CA VAL A 46 10.25 6.48 7.51
C VAL A 46 11.37 6.24 6.50
N GLY A 47 11.07 6.26 5.21
CA GLY A 47 12.09 6.09 4.16
C GLY A 47 13.11 7.22 4.15
N VAL A 48 12.68 8.48 4.24
CA VAL A 48 13.59 9.64 4.34
C VAL A 48 14.50 9.52 5.56
N ASP A 49 13.95 9.13 6.72
CA ASP A 49 14.73 8.95 7.94
C ASP A 49 15.74 7.79 7.82
N VAL A 50 15.47 6.76 7.00
CA VAL A 50 16.44 5.70 6.69
C VAL A 50 17.58 6.25 5.82
N LEU A 51 17.26 6.99 4.76
CA LEU A 51 18.27 7.61 3.89
C LEU A 51 19.17 8.58 4.70
N LYS A 52 18.58 9.40 5.58
CA LYS A 52 19.32 10.31 6.47
C LYS A 52 20.26 9.61 7.45
N ARG A 53 19.99 8.34 7.79
CA ARG A 53 20.87 7.51 8.64
C ARG A 53 21.92 6.74 7.84
N GLY A 54 22.04 6.99 6.53
CA GLY A 54 23.01 6.35 5.65
C GLY A 54 22.54 5.02 5.05
N GLY A 55 21.27 4.65 5.21
CA GLY A 55 20.69 3.51 4.48
C GLY A 55 20.62 3.81 2.98
N ASN A 56 20.70 2.76 2.16
CA ASN A 56 20.57 2.90 0.71
C ASN A 56 19.09 2.90 0.26
N ALA A 57 18.84 3.01 -1.05
CA ALA A 57 17.48 3.01 -1.60
C ALA A 57 16.70 1.71 -1.28
N ILE A 58 17.38 0.57 -1.17
CA ILE A 58 16.76 -0.71 -0.82
C ILE A 58 16.40 -0.74 0.65
N ASP A 59 17.30 -0.27 1.54
CA ASP A 59 17.01 -0.13 2.98
C ASP A 59 15.77 0.75 3.21
N ALA A 60 15.71 1.90 2.52
CA ALA A 60 14.58 2.80 2.58
C ALA A 60 13.30 2.15 2.04
N GLY A 61 13.38 1.46 0.90
CA GLY A 61 12.25 0.73 0.31
C GLY A 61 11.71 -0.38 1.22
N VAL A 62 12.59 -1.13 1.88
CA VAL A 62 12.20 -2.17 2.84
C VAL A 62 11.50 -1.58 4.06
N ALA A 63 12.06 -0.51 4.65
CA ALA A 63 11.41 0.16 5.78
C ALA A 63 10.07 0.79 5.40
N VAL A 64 9.97 1.36 4.20
CA VAL A 64 8.71 1.88 3.63
C VAL A 64 7.68 0.77 3.47
N GLY A 65 8.06 -0.39 2.94
CA GLY A 65 7.16 -1.54 2.78
C GLY A 65 6.54 -1.97 4.11
N TYR A 66 7.36 -2.13 5.15
CA TYR A 66 6.86 -2.44 6.49
C TYR A 66 6.03 -1.30 7.11
N ALA A 67 6.39 -0.04 6.85
CA ALA A 67 5.60 1.10 7.34
C ALA A 67 4.22 1.15 6.68
N LEU A 68 4.14 1.03 5.36
CA LEU A 68 2.87 1.01 4.60
C LEU A 68 1.97 -0.14 5.02
N ALA A 69 2.53 -1.30 5.39
CA ALA A 69 1.78 -2.41 5.98
C ALA A 69 1.03 -2.06 7.27
N VAL A 70 1.35 -0.91 7.89
CA VAL A 70 0.68 -0.38 9.09
C VAL A 70 -0.18 0.81 8.74
N VAL A 71 0.39 1.81 8.05
CA VAL A 71 -0.24 3.12 7.89
C VAL A 71 -1.11 3.24 6.64
N TYR A 72 -1.03 2.29 5.71
CA TYR A 72 -1.81 2.28 4.47
C TYR A 72 -2.47 0.92 4.22
N PRO A 73 -3.37 0.46 5.10
CA PRO A 73 -3.91 -0.90 5.11
C PRO A 73 -4.75 -1.28 3.88
N ALA A 74 -5.18 -0.32 3.05
CA ALA A 74 -5.90 -0.64 1.80
C ALA A 74 -5.01 -1.33 0.76
N ALA A 75 -3.67 -1.17 0.84
CA ALA A 75 -2.76 -1.80 -0.13
C ALA A 75 -1.39 -2.17 0.47
N GLY A 76 -0.84 -1.35 1.36
CA GLY A 76 0.35 -1.71 2.12
C GLY A 76 0.06 -2.94 2.97
N ASN A 77 0.89 -3.97 2.88
CA ASN A 77 0.53 -5.27 3.43
C ASN A 77 1.72 -6.10 3.92
N LEU A 78 1.44 -7.05 4.81
CA LEU A 78 2.24 -8.26 5.02
C LEU A 78 1.59 -9.50 4.39
N GLY A 79 0.27 -9.45 4.18
CA GLY A 79 -0.58 -10.57 3.75
C GLY A 79 -0.85 -10.66 2.24
N GLY A 80 -0.18 -9.86 1.42
CA GLY A 80 -0.22 -9.94 -0.04
C GLY A 80 1.17 -10.18 -0.63
N GLY A 81 1.43 -9.60 -1.80
CA GLY A 81 2.69 -9.71 -2.52
C GLY A 81 2.96 -8.51 -3.41
N GLY A 82 3.91 -8.64 -4.31
CA GLY A 82 4.23 -7.57 -5.25
C GLY A 82 5.55 -7.76 -5.98
N PHE A 83 6.12 -6.63 -6.39
CA PHE A 83 7.32 -6.58 -7.21
C PHE A 83 8.24 -5.44 -6.76
N MET A 84 9.54 -5.58 -7.04
CA MET A 84 10.51 -4.51 -6.84
C MET A 84 11.48 -4.45 -8.02
N THR A 85 11.47 -3.32 -8.73
CA THR A 85 12.47 -3.02 -9.77
C THR A 85 13.62 -2.25 -9.14
N ILE A 86 14.84 -2.75 -9.32
CA ILE A 86 16.04 -2.19 -8.71
C ILE A 86 17.02 -1.81 -9.80
N GLN A 87 17.53 -0.58 -9.73
CA GLN A 87 18.73 -0.16 -10.45
C GLN A 87 19.81 0.17 -9.43
N LEU A 88 20.92 -0.54 -9.49
CA LEU A 88 22.08 -0.33 -8.62
C LEU A 88 22.93 0.84 -9.15
N ALA A 89 23.74 1.42 -8.26
CA ALA A 89 24.61 2.55 -8.59
C ALA A 89 25.65 2.21 -9.67
N ASP A 90 26.02 0.93 -9.82
CA ASP A 90 26.91 0.43 -10.88
C ASP A 90 26.20 0.21 -12.24
N GLY A 91 24.92 0.57 -12.34
CA GLY A 91 24.12 0.44 -13.56
C GLY A 91 23.43 -0.91 -13.74
N ARG A 92 23.73 -1.93 -12.91
CA ARG A 92 23.01 -3.20 -12.97
C ARG A 92 21.53 -3.01 -12.64
N LYS A 93 20.68 -3.76 -13.33
CA LYS A 93 19.23 -3.75 -13.17
C LYS A 93 18.76 -5.14 -12.79
N THR A 94 17.79 -5.22 -11.88
CA THR A 94 17.16 -6.48 -11.50
C THR A 94 15.71 -6.25 -11.13
N PHE A 95 14.96 -7.35 -11.09
CA PHE A 95 13.55 -7.37 -10.78
C PHE A 95 13.31 -8.49 -9.77
N LEU A 96 12.62 -8.16 -8.70
CA LEU A 96 12.20 -9.11 -7.68
C LEU A 96 10.71 -9.37 -7.83
N ASP A 97 10.38 -10.62 -8.03
CA ASP A 97 9.01 -11.13 -7.98
C ASP A 97 8.78 -11.78 -6.62
N PHE A 98 7.89 -11.18 -5.84
CA PHE A 98 7.36 -11.74 -4.60
C PHE A 98 5.83 -11.69 -4.65
N ARG A 99 5.26 -11.97 -5.82
CA ARG A 99 3.84 -12.19 -6.00
C ARG A 99 3.39 -13.37 -5.16
N GLU A 100 2.14 -13.32 -4.73
CA GLU A 100 1.50 -14.41 -4.03
C GLU A 100 1.48 -15.67 -4.90
N LYS A 101 1.51 -16.84 -4.26
CA LYS A 101 1.37 -18.13 -4.95
C LYS A 101 0.04 -18.77 -4.58
N ALA A 102 -0.64 -19.36 -5.57
CA ALA A 102 -1.81 -20.19 -5.30
C ALA A 102 -1.43 -21.27 -4.26
N PRO A 103 -2.29 -21.52 -3.25
CA PRO A 103 -2.06 -22.59 -2.28
C PRO A 103 -1.90 -23.95 -2.97
N LEU A 104 -1.19 -24.89 -2.34
CA LEU A 104 -0.92 -26.21 -2.96
C LEU A 104 -2.19 -27.01 -3.26
N ALA A 105 -3.27 -26.76 -2.53
CA ALA A 105 -4.57 -27.39 -2.74
C ALA A 105 -5.45 -26.65 -3.76
N ALA A 106 -4.96 -25.60 -4.40
CA ALA A 106 -5.73 -24.85 -5.41
C ALA A 106 -5.97 -25.72 -6.66
N ALA A 107 -7.17 -25.58 -7.22
CA ALA A 107 -7.60 -26.29 -8.42
C ALA A 107 -8.12 -25.30 -9.47
N ALA A 108 -8.09 -25.69 -10.75
CA ALA A 108 -8.48 -24.80 -11.85
C ALA A 108 -9.95 -24.35 -11.79
N ASP A 109 -10.82 -25.17 -11.21
CA ASP A 109 -12.27 -25.01 -11.12
C ASP A 109 -12.75 -24.63 -9.70
N MET A 110 -11.85 -24.30 -8.77
CA MET A 110 -12.19 -24.02 -7.37
C MET A 110 -13.14 -22.83 -7.14
N TYR A 111 -13.40 -22.04 -8.19
CA TYR A 111 -14.33 -20.90 -8.19
C TYR A 111 -15.58 -21.11 -9.04
N LEU A 112 -15.79 -22.32 -9.55
CA LEU A 112 -16.92 -22.67 -10.40
C LEU A 112 -17.94 -23.50 -9.63
N ASP A 113 -19.21 -23.34 -9.97
CA ASP A 113 -20.27 -24.22 -9.49
C ASP A 113 -20.29 -25.54 -10.30
N ARG A 114 -21.23 -26.43 -9.97
CA ARG A 114 -21.39 -27.74 -10.64
C ARG A 114 -21.72 -27.65 -12.13
N ASN A 115 -22.18 -26.50 -12.61
CA ASN A 115 -22.51 -26.26 -14.01
C ASN A 115 -21.33 -25.61 -14.77
N GLY A 116 -20.23 -25.31 -14.08
CA GLY A 116 -19.07 -24.60 -14.64
C GLY A 116 -19.20 -23.08 -14.60
N GLU A 117 -20.19 -22.53 -13.88
CA GLU A 117 -20.42 -21.08 -13.80
C GLU A 117 -19.66 -20.46 -12.63
N VAL A 118 -19.18 -19.22 -12.82
CA VAL A 118 -18.43 -18.50 -11.78
C VAL A 118 -19.30 -18.23 -10.56
N ILE A 119 -18.84 -18.65 -9.38
CA ILE A 119 -19.50 -18.34 -8.11
C ILE A 119 -19.18 -16.88 -7.74
N PRO A 120 -20.19 -15.99 -7.65
CA PRO A 120 -19.94 -14.58 -7.36
C PRO A 120 -19.14 -14.38 -6.07
N HIS A 121 -18.15 -13.48 -6.15
CA HIS A 121 -17.28 -13.06 -5.05
C HIS A 121 -16.30 -14.10 -4.48
N LEU A 122 -16.39 -15.39 -4.85
CA LEU A 122 -15.58 -16.43 -4.21
C LEU A 122 -14.06 -16.25 -4.42
N SER A 123 -13.67 -15.60 -5.52
CA SER A 123 -12.26 -15.24 -5.83
C SER A 123 -11.84 -13.83 -5.37
N THR A 124 -12.74 -13.06 -4.76
CA THR A 124 -12.47 -11.66 -4.37
C THR A 124 -12.80 -11.35 -2.91
N ARG A 125 -13.55 -12.22 -2.23
CA ARG A 125 -13.98 -12.06 -0.84
C ARG A 125 -13.84 -13.38 -0.09
N GLY A 126 -13.46 -13.29 1.18
CA GLY A 126 -13.31 -14.45 2.06
C GLY A 126 -11.99 -15.20 1.88
N HIS A 127 -11.83 -16.29 2.63
CA HIS A 127 -10.54 -16.97 2.79
C HIS A 127 -10.11 -17.75 1.54
N LEU A 128 -11.06 -18.22 0.71
CA LEU A 128 -10.72 -18.93 -0.52
C LEU A 128 -10.03 -18.03 -1.55
N ALA A 129 -10.29 -16.72 -1.51
CA ALA A 129 -9.64 -15.72 -2.36
C ALA A 129 -8.18 -15.42 -1.98
N VAL A 130 -7.68 -15.97 -0.86
CA VAL A 130 -6.35 -15.65 -0.33
C VAL A 130 -5.30 -16.60 -0.92
N ALA A 131 -4.27 -16.03 -1.52
CA ALA A 131 -3.06 -16.75 -1.94
C ALA A 131 -1.96 -16.68 -0.86
N VAL A 132 -0.93 -17.52 -0.98
CA VAL A 132 0.20 -17.53 -0.03
C VAL A 132 0.98 -16.21 -0.13
N PRO A 133 1.05 -15.39 0.94
CA PRO A 133 1.65 -14.05 0.87
C PRO A 133 3.15 -14.05 0.55
N GLY A 134 3.61 -13.11 -0.27
CA GLY A 134 5.01 -12.97 -0.68
C GLY A 134 5.76 -11.77 -0.10
N THR A 135 5.07 -10.74 0.40
CA THR A 135 5.71 -9.45 0.77
C THR A 135 6.87 -9.59 1.76
N VAL A 136 6.69 -10.32 2.87
CA VAL A 136 7.76 -10.48 3.87
C VAL A 136 8.99 -11.17 3.28
N SER A 137 8.79 -12.20 2.45
CA SER A 137 9.89 -12.88 1.76
C SER A 137 10.62 -11.94 0.79
N GLY A 138 9.88 -11.15 0.01
CA GLY A 138 10.45 -10.20 -0.94
C GLY A 138 11.28 -9.10 -0.28
N LEU A 139 10.73 -8.49 0.78
CA LEU A 139 11.42 -7.43 1.53
C LEU A 139 12.69 -7.95 2.22
N GLU A 140 12.64 -9.15 2.81
CA GLU A 140 13.83 -9.75 3.43
C GLU A 140 14.89 -10.15 2.41
N TYR A 141 14.50 -10.72 1.27
CA TYR A 141 15.44 -11.03 0.20
C TYR A 141 16.12 -9.77 -0.34
N ALA A 142 15.34 -8.70 -0.57
CA ALA A 142 15.88 -7.41 -1.02
C ALA A 142 16.90 -6.85 -0.02
N ARG A 143 16.53 -6.84 1.28
CA ARG A 143 17.41 -6.40 2.37
C ARG A 143 18.70 -7.21 2.44
N GLU A 144 18.60 -8.53 2.39
CA GLU A 144 19.76 -9.43 2.54
C GLU A 144 20.72 -9.32 1.37
N LYS A 145 20.18 -9.18 0.15
CA LYS A 145 20.99 -9.20 -1.06
C LYS A 145 21.52 -7.82 -1.48
N TYR A 146 20.77 -6.76 -1.20
CA TYR A 146 21.05 -5.42 -1.72
C TYR A 146 20.97 -4.31 -0.67
N GLY A 147 20.48 -4.60 0.54
CA GLY A 147 20.47 -3.65 1.66
C GLY A 147 21.80 -3.59 2.38
N SER A 148 21.93 -2.61 3.29
CA SER A 148 23.09 -2.41 4.15
C SER A 148 22.75 -2.35 5.64
N MET A 149 21.47 -2.18 5.98
CA MET A 149 21.02 -2.04 7.37
C MET A 149 20.49 -3.35 7.97
N LYS A 150 20.53 -3.43 9.30
CA LYS A 150 19.97 -4.58 10.02
C LYS A 150 18.44 -4.56 9.96
N ARG A 151 17.84 -5.73 9.79
CA ARG A 151 16.37 -5.94 9.83
C ARG A 151 15.69 -5.20 10.98
N ALA A 152 16.23 -5.34 12.18
CA ALA A 152 15.63 -4.75 13.38
C ALA A 152 15.49 -3.23 13.26
N GLU A 153 16.44 -2.55 12.62
CA GLU A 153 16.43 -1.10 12.43
C GLU A 153 15.40 -0.67 11.37
N LEU A 154 15.21 -1.48 10.32
CA LEU A 154 14.25 -1.19 9.24
C LEU A 154 12.80 -1.49 9.63
N VAL A 155 12.56 -2.50 10.49
CA VAL A 155 11.20 -2.88 10.95
C VAL A 155 10.76 -2.06 12.17
N ALA A 156 11.70 -1.53 12.97
CA ALA A 156 11.39 -0.77 14.18
C ALA A 156 10.41 0.41 14.00
N PRO A 157 10.48 1.22 12.93
CA PRO A 157 9.51 2.29 12.71
C PRO A 157 8.07 1.76 12.56
N ALA A 158 7.87 0.69 11.80
CA ALA A 158 6.56 0.05 11.63
C ALA A 158 6.03 -0.51 12.97
N ILE A 159 6.90 -1.15 13.77
CA ILE A 159 6.53 -1.62 15.12
C ILE A 159 6.04 -0.44 15.98
N ARG A 160 6.75 0.70 15.95
CA ARG A 160 6.35 1.89 16.72
C ARG A 160 5.01 2.45 16.25
N LEU A 161 4.80 2.56 14.94
CA LEU A 161 3.53 3.02 14.35
C LEU A 161 2.37 2.10 14.76
N ALA A 162 2.55 0.78 14.65
CA ALA A 162 1.50 -0.18 15.01
C ALA A 162 1.23 -0.21 16.53
N GLN A 163 2.28 -0.17 17.35
CA GLN A 163 2.16 -0.29 18.81
C GLN A 163 1.66 0.99 19.48
N ARG A 164 2.20 2.14 19.08
CA ARG A 164 1.83 3.43 19.68
C ARG A 164 0.61 4.04 19.00
N GLY A 165 0.34 3.63 17.76
CA GLY A 165 -0.67 4.19 16.88
C GLY A 165 -0.23 5.49 16.23
N PHE A 166 -0.97 5.87 15.20
CA PHE A 166 -0.85 7.14 14.48
C PHE A 166 -2.21 7.82 14.41
N VAL A 167 -2.21 9.14 14.21
CA VAL A 167 -3.43 9.96 14.12
C VAL A 167 -3.93 9.91 12.69
N LEU A 168 -5.21 9.60 12.50
CA LEU A 168 -5.82 9.53 11.19
C LEU A 168 -6.07 10.93 10.63
N GLU A 169 -5.60 11.15 9.41
CA GLU A 169 -5.93 12.32 8.60
C GLU A 169 -7.09 12.02 7.65
N GLN A 170 -7.60 13.04 6.95
CA GLN A 170 -8.77 12.91 6.08
C GLN A 170 -8.61 11.78 5.06
N GLY A 171 -7.46 11.68 4.40
CA GLY A 171 -7.19 10.62 3.42
C GLY A 171 -7.20 9.21 4.03
N ASP A 172 -6.77 9.05 5.28
CA ASP A 172 -6.82 7.74 5.96
C ASP A 172 -8.29 7.36 6.26
N VAL A 173 -9.08 8.33 6.72
CA VAL A 173 -10.50 8.12 7.04
C VAL A 173 -11.33 7.82 5.80
N ASP A 174 -11.12 8.55 4.72
CA ASP A 174 -11.82 8.33 3.45
C ASP A 174 -11.55 6.91 2.94
N MET A 175 -10.28 6.50 2.92
CA MET A 175 -9.86 5.15 2.56
C MET A 175 -10.50 4.07 3.46
N LEU A 176 -10.48 4.25 4.79
CA LEU A 176 -11.07 3.26 5.71
C LEU A 176 -12.60 3.18 5.55
N ARG A 177 -13.25 4.29 5.24
CA ARG A 177 -14.71 4.34 5.11
C ARG A 177 -15.23 3.52 3.92
N GLU A 178 -14.45 3.39 2.85
CA GLU A 178 -14.76 2.53 1.70
C GLU A 178 -15.00 1.06 2.09
N ALA A 179 -14.34 0.60 3.16
CA ALA A 179 -14.41 -0.79 3.63
C ALA A 179 -15.27 -0.99 4.89
N THR A 180 -15.96 0.05 5.38
CA THR A 180 -16.72 -0.01 6.66
C THR A 180 -17.68 -1.20 6.73
N GLU A 181 -18.46 -1.43 5.68
CA GLU A 181 -19.42 -2.54 5.66
C GLU A 181 -18.75 -3.91 5.63
N ASP A 182 -17.57 -4.02 5.05
CA ASP A 182 -16.81 -5.26 5.05
C ASP A 182 -16.12 -5.50 6.39
N PHE A 183 -15.65 -4.44 7.06
CA PHE A 183 -15.17 -4.55 8.45
C PHE A 183 -16.26 -5.04 9.41
N ARG A 184 -17.51 -4.58 9.28
CA ARG A 184 -18.61 -5.05 10.14
C ARG A 184 -18.92 -6.54 9.98
N LYS A 185 -18.57 -7.14 8.84
CA LYS A 185 -18.80 -8.57 8.57
C LYS A 185 -17.70 -9.47 9.14
N ASP A 186 -16.58 -8.91 9.58
CA ASP A 186 -15.45 -9.66 10.12
C ASP A 186 -15.05 -9.14 11.51
N ALA A 187 -15.26 -9.95 12.54
CA ALA A 187 -15.02 -9.55 13.93
C ALA A 187 -13.56 -9.14 14.19
N ALA A 188 -12.59 -9.76 13.50
CA ALA A 188 -11.18 -9.42 13.66
C ALA A 188 -10.88 -8.02 13.08
N SER A 189 -11.43 -7.70 11.91
CA SER A 189 -11.30 -6.40 11.27
C SER A 189 -12.06 -5.31 12.02
N ALA A 190 -13.30 -5.58 12.45
CA ALA A 190 -14.11 -4.67 13.26
C ALA A 190 -13.36 -4.21 14.53
N ALA A 191 -12.71 -5.15 15.24
CA ALA A 191 -11.94 -4.86 16.45
C ALA A 191 -10.73 -3.93 16.22
N ILE A 192 -10.27 -3.77 14.98
CA ILE A 192 -9.13 -2.93 14.62
C ILE A 192 -9.59 -1.59 14.05
N PHE A 193 -10.53 -1.62 13.10
CA PHE A 193 -10.87 -0.49 12.24
C PHE A 193 -12.18 0.21 12.59
N LEU A 194 -12.92 -0.29 13.58
CA LEU A 194 -14.15 0.34 14.09
C LEU A 194 -14.04 0.70 15.58
N ARG A 195 -14.89 1.62 16.03
CA ARG A 195 -15.10 1.98 17.43
C ARG A 195 -16.59 1.81 17.72
N ASP A 196 -16.94 0.85 18.57
CA ASP A 196 -18.35 0.57 18.90
C ASP A 196 -19.21 0.40 17.63
N ASP A 197 -18.69 -0.38 16.67
CA ASP A 197 -19.25 -0.63 15.32
C ASP A 197 -19.39 0.58 14.38
N ALA A 198 -18.90 1.75 14.80
CA ALA A 198 -18.81 2.96 14.00
C ALA A 198 -17.44 3.14 13.33
N PRO A 199 -17.37 3.75 12.13
CA PRO A 199 -16.10 4.09 11.49
C PRO A 199 -15.29 5.09 12.33
N LEU A 200 -13.97 5.07 12.16
CA LEU A 200 -13.08 6.05 12.80
C LEU A 200 -13.15 7.41 12.09
N ASP A 201 -12.98 8.47 12.86
CA ASP A 201 -12.96 9.86 12.37
C ASP A 201 -11.56 10.49 12.36
N VAL A 202 -11.44 11.63 11.69
CA VAL A 202 -10.20 12.41 11.66
C VAL A 202 -9.79 12.78 13.08
N GLY A 203 -8.51 12.66 13.38
CA GLY A 203 -7.99 12.87 14.74
C GLY A 203 -8.06 11.63 15.64
N ALA A 204 -8.81 10.59 15.25
CA ALA A 204 -8.77 9.32 15.96
C ALA A 204 -7.38 8.67 15.84
N LYS A 205 -7.00 7.91 16.87
CA LYS A 205 -5.72 7.21 16.90
C LYS A 205 -5.90 5.73 16.58
N LEU A 206 -5.36 5.28 15.45
CA LEU A 206 -5.41 3.87 15.05
C LEU A 206 -4.24 3.11 15.67
N ILE A 207 -4.53 2.12 16.53
CA ILE A 207 -3.54 1.28 17.22
C ILE A 207 -3.74 -0.17 16.78
N GLN A 208 -2.66 -0.83 16.36
CA GLN A 208 -2.69 -2.18 15.80
C GLN A 208 -1.75 -3.10 16.60
N ARG A 209 -2.14 -3.42 17.85
CA ARG A 209 -1.27 -4.16 18.80
C ARG A 209 -0.85 -5.54 18.32
N ASP A 210 -1.75 -6.20 17.59
CA ASP A 210 -1.57 -7.55 17.08
C ASP A 210 -0.61 -7.55 15.90
N LEU A 211 -0.77 -6.59 14.98
CA LEU A 211 0.20 -6.33 13.92
C LEU A 211 1.58 -5.97 14.49
N ALA A 212 1.65 -5.20 15.58
CA ALA A 212 2.91 -4.91 16.25
C ALA A 212 3.58 -6.18 16.81
N ARG A 213 2.81 -7.18 17.27
CA ARG A 213 3.36 -8.50 17.68
C ARG A 213 3.94 -9.23 16.47
N THR A 214 3.20 -9.27 15.36
CA THR A 214 3.66 -9.87 14.09
C THR A 214 4.96 -9.22 13.60
N LEU A 215 5.03 -7.88 13.57
CA LEU A 215 6.22 -7.14 13.16
C LEU A 215 7.42 -7.39 14.10
N ARG A 216 7.18 -7.57 15.41
CA ARG A 216 8.25 -7.97 16.35
C ARG A 216 8.78 -9.37 16.06
N ASP A 217 7.91 -10.30 15.70
CA ASP A 217 8.31 -11.65 15.33
C ASP A 217 9.13 -11.66 14.05
N ILE A 218 8.72 -10.90 13.04
CA ILE A 218 9.50 -10.68 11.81
C ILE A 218 10.85 -10.03 12.14
N SER A 219 10.86 -8.95 12.92
CA SER A 219 12.09 -8.25 13.30
C SER A 219 13.12 -9.18 13.96
N ARG A 220 12.67 -10.14 14.79
CA ARG A 220 13.55 -11.11 15.46
C ARG A 220 13.94 -12.29 14.59
N ARG A 221 12.99 -12.87 13.84
CA ARG A 221 13.13 -14.19 13.20
C ARG A 221 13.16 -14.12 11.67
N GLY A 222 13.04 -12.94 11.08
CA GLY A 222 12.96 -12.73 9.63
C GLY A 222 11.75 -13.40 9.03
N VAL A 223 11.95 -14.05 7.89
CA VAL A 223 10.94 -14.84 7.16
C VAL A 223 10.25 -15.85 8.09
N ALA A 224 10.99 -16.57 8.94
CA ALA A 224 10.42 -17.52 9.90
C ALA A 224 9.52 -16.84 10.96
N GLY A 225 9.64 -15.52 11.15
CA GLY A 225 8.75 -14.73 11.98
C GLY A 225 7.33 -14.61 11.44
N PHE A 226 7.15 -14.72 10.12
CA PHE A 226 5.86 -14.64 9.45
C PHE A 226 5.35 -16.00 8.99
N TYR A 227 6.19 -16.78 8.30
CA TYR A 227 5.78 -18.04 7.68
C TYR A 227 5.80 -19.25 8.62
N GLN A 228 6.33 -19.09 9.84
CA GLN A 228 6.45 -20.17 10.84
C GLN A 228 6.08 -19.66 12.24
N GLY A 229 6.06 -20.58 13.21
CA GLY A 229 5.73 -20.26 14.60
C GLY A 229 4.29 -19.72 14.74
N ALA A 230 4.09 -18.80 15.68
CA ALA A 230 2.75 -18.33 16.03
C ALA A 230 2.01 -17.64 14.87
N VAL A 231 2.70 -16.82 14.07
CA VAL A 231 2.08 -16.12 12.94
C VAL A 231 1.68 -17.10 11.83
N GLY A 232 2.59 -17.98 11.42
CA GLY A 232 2.28 -18.99 10.40
C GLY A 232 1.16 -19.95 10.83
N ALA A 233 1.16 -20.37 12.09
CA ALA A 233 0.09 -21.19 12.65
C ALA A 233 -1.26 -20.45 12.69
N ALA A 234 -1.26 -19.17 13.05
CA ALA A 234 -2.48 -18.36 13.06
C ALA A 234 -3.05 -18.15 11.65
N LEU A 235 -2.20 -17.91 10.65
CA LEU A 235 -2.62 -17.81 9.23
C LEU A 235 -3.27 -19.10 8.75
N ALA A 236 -2.62 -20.25 8.98
CA ALA A 236 -3.15 -21.55 8.58
C ALA A 236 -4.47 -21.89 9.31
N ALA A 237 -4.56 -21.57 10.60
CA ALA A 237 -5.77 -21.78 11.39
C ALA A 237 -6.93 -20.90 10.91
N ALA A 238 -6.67 -19.63 10.60
CA ALA A 238 -7.68 -18.71 10.06
C ALA A 238 -8.16 -19.16 8.67
N SER A 239 -7.23 -19.51 7.76
CA SER A 239 -7.56 -20.06 6.44
C SER A 239 -8.49 -21.26 6.58
N LYS A 240 -8.10 -22.26 7.38
CA LYS A 240 -8.90 -23.48 7.59
C LYS A 240 -10.27 -23.17 8.20
N ALA A 241 -10.34 -22.33 9.23
CA ALA A 241 -11.61 -21.99 9.89
C ALA A 241 -12.57 -21.23 8.96
N GLY A 242 -12.02 -20.44 8.03
CA GLY A 242 -12.77 -19.66 7.07
C GLY A 242 -13.03 -20.33 5.71
N GLY A 243 -12.67 -21.62 5.56
CA GLY A 243 -12.86 -22.38 4.32
C GLY A 243 -11.86 -22.04 3.21
N GLY A 244 -10.71 -21.46 3.55
CA GLY A 244 -9.57 -21.31 2.64
C GLY A 244 -8.77 -22.61 2.47
N LEU A 245 -7.66 -22.49 1.74
CA LEU A 245 -6.75 -23.59 1.39
C LEU A 245 -5.44 -23.57 2.20
#